data_AF-A0AAW7JQ21-F1
#
_entry.id   AF-A0AAW7JQ21-F1
#
_cell.length_a   1.000
_cell.length_b   1.000
_cell.length_c   1.000
_cell.angle_alpha   90.00
_cell.angle_beta   90.00
_cell.angle_gamma   90.00
#
_symmetry.space_group_name_H-M   'P 1'
#
loop_
_entity.id
_entity.type
_entity.pdbx_description
1 polymer ?
#
loop_
_entity_poly.entity_id
_entity_poly.type
_entity_poly.pdbx_seq_one_letter_code
_entity_poly.pdbx_strand_id
1 'polypeptide(L)'
;MAAAQMNIRMDAALKASGNAVIAELGYTPSQIVRALWEFVTVQGTLPPALAHLLRAEHAADSAHTGTPDRASEGAALVSSFYQQVGIEEPARGAIDYDELRELSAAEQLEKWGLA
;
A
#
# COMPACT_ATOMS: atom_id res chain seq x y z
N MET A 1 0.93 -34.82 -15.24
CA MET A 1 0.65 -33.47 -14.69
C MET A 1 1.77 -32.54 -15.15
N ALA A 2 1.45 -31.30 -15.54
CA ALA A 2 2.46 -30.31 -15.89
C ALA A 2 3.12 -29.77 -14.62
N ALA A 3 4.45 -29.71 -14.60
CA ALA A 3 5.18 -29.04 -13.52
C ALA A 3 5.02 -27.52 -13.69
N ALA A 4 4.71 -26.81 -12.61
CA ALA A 4 4.65 -25.35 -12.57
C ALA A 4 5.76 -24.80 -11.66
N GLN A 5 6.31 -23.65 -12.03
CA GLN A 5 7.33 -22.96 -11.24
C GLN A 5 6.74 -21.73 -10.56
N MET A 6 7.12 -21.51 -9.30
CA MET A 6 6.81 -20.30 -8.54
C MET A 6 8.10 -19.53 -8.27
N ASN A 7 8.15 -18.27 -8.68
CA ASN A 7 9.28 -17.37 -8.44
C ASN A 7 8.84 -16.29 -7.45
N ILE A 8 9.60 -16.12 -6.36
CA ILE A 8 9.30 -15.16 -5.28
C ILE A 8 10.52 -14.27 -5.08
N ARG A 9 10.29 -12.96 -4.97
CA ARG A 9 11.31 -12.00 -4.54
C ARG A 9 11.39 -12.01 -3.02
N MET A 10 12.59 -12.14 -2.48
CA MET A 10 12.85 -12.12 -1.04
C MET A 10 14.23 -11.54 -0.79
N ASP A 11 14.46 -11.02 0.42
CA ASP A 11 15.78 -10.59 0.85
C ASP A 11 16.80 -11.74 0.75
N ALA A 12 18.01 -11.41 0.29
CA ALA A 12 19.04 -12.41 0.04
C ALA A 12 19.56 -13.05 1.33
N ALA A 13 19.67 -12.28 2.43
CA ALA A 13 20.10 -12.80 3.72
C ALA A 13 19.00 -13.66 4.36
N LEU A 14 17.73 -13.26 4.21
CA LEU A 14 16.58 -14.07 4.62
C LEU A 14 16.55 -15.42 3.87
N LYS A 15 16.78 -15.40 2.55
CA LYS A 15 16.89 -16.63 1.76
C LYS A 15 18.00 -17.55 2.26
N ALA A 16 19.19 -17.00 2.49
CA ALA A 16 20.36 -17.76 2.90
C ALA A 16 20.17 -18.39 4.29
N SER A 17 19.71 -17.60 5.26
CA SER A 17 19.44 -18.06 6.63
C SER A 17 18.32 -19.11 6.67
N GLY A 18 17.21 -18.87 5.96
CA GLY A 18 16.12 -19.84 5.85
C GLY A 18 16.58 -21.17 5.23
N ASN A 19 17.38 -21.12 4.16
CA ASN A 19 17.91 -22.33 3.53
C ASN A 19 18.81 -23.14 4.47
N ALA A 20 19.63 -22.48 5.29
CA ALA A 20 20.49 -23.15 6.27
C ALA A 20 19.65 -23.92 7.29
N VAL A 21 18.65 -23.27 7.89
CA VAL A 21 17.74 -23.92 8.86
C VAL A 21 16.95 -25.07 8.22
N ILE A 22 16.44 -24.88 7.00
CA ILE A 22 15.71 -25.93 6.27
C ILE A 22 16.60 -27.16 6.02
N ALA A 23 17.88 -26.94 5.68
CA ALA A 23 18.84 -28.00 5.48
C ALA A 23 19.19 -28.73 6.79
N GLU A 24 19.34 -28.00 7.90
CA GLU A 24 19.54 -28.59 9.24
C GLU A 24 18.37 -29.50 9.66
N LEU A 25 17.14 -29.14 9.24
CA LEU A 25 15.95 -29.96 9.45
C LEU A 25 15.83 -31.15 8.47
N GLY A 26 16.76 -31.29 7.52
CA GLY A 26 16.81 -32.41 6.56
C GLY A 26 15.86 -32.27 5.37
N TYR A 27 15.36 -31.07 5.10
CA TYR A 27 14.44 -30.81 3.98
C TYR A 27 15.08 -29.90 2.94
N THR A 28 14.47 -29.85 1.76
CA THR A 28 14.75 -28.84 0.73
C THR A 28 13.68 -27.74 0.76
N PRO A 29 14.00 -26.50 0.35
CA PRO A 29 13.01 -25.42 0.27
C PRO A 29 11.78 -25.81 -0.57
N SER A 30 11.99 -26.51 -1.69
CA SER A 30 10.91 -26.97 -2.56
C SER A 30 9.98 -28.00 -1.89
N GLN A 31 10.51 -28.86 -1.00
CA GLN A 31 9.67 -29.79 -0.22
C GLN A 31 8.81 -29.03 0.79
N ILE A 32 9.38 -28.07 1.50
CA ILE A 32 8.65 -27.25 2.48
C ILE A 32 7.53 -26.47 1.80
N VAL A 33 7.82 -25.82 0.67
CA VAL A 33 6.81 -25.05 -0.09
C VAL A 33 5.71 -25.96 -0.62
N ARG A 34 6.05 -27.14 -1.16
CA ARG A 34 5.04 -28.10 -1.65
C ARG A 34 4.16 -28.62 -0.51
N ALA A 35 4.75 -29.00 0.61
CA ALA A 35 4.02 -29.47 1.78
C ALA A 35 3.08 -28.38 2.33
N LEU A 36 3.51 -27.11 2.31
CA LEU A 36 2.64 -26.00 2.68
C LEU A 36 1.44 -25.87 1.74
N TRP A 37 1.64 -25.99 0.42
CA TRP A 37 0.54 -25.95 -0.56
C TRP A 37 -0.45 -27.11 -0.37
N GLU A 38 0.06 -28.31 -0.11
CA GLU A 38 -0.77 -29.47 0.20
C GLU A 38 -1.57 -29.23 1.49
N PHE A 39 -0.92 -28.74 2.56
CA PHE A 39 -1.57 -28.44 3.82
C PHE A 39 -2.72 -27.45 3.66
N VAL A 40 -2.49 -26.30 3.03
CA VAL A 40 -3.54 -25.27 2.90
C VAL A 40 -4.67 -25.72 1.98
N THR A 41 -4.38 -26.56 0.99
CA THR A 41 -5.39 -27.12 0.09
C THR A 41 -6.30 -28.10 0.81
N VAL A 42 -5.74 -28.95 1.68
CA VAL A 42 -6.50 -29.95 2.43
C VAL A 42 -7.26 -29.31 3.61
N GLN A 43 -6.60 -28.42 4.36
CA GLN A 43 -7.14 -27.87 5.60
C GLN A 43 -7.94 -26.59 5.42
N GLY A 44 -7.87 -25.96 4.23
CA GLY A 44 -8.54 -24.68 3.96
C GLY A 44 -8.07 -23.52 4.85
N THR A 45 -6.96 -23.69 5.57
CA THR A 45 -6.46 -22.75 6.58
C THR A 45 -4.93 -22.75 6.60
N LEU A 46 -4.35 -21.65 7.08
CA LEU A 46 -2.90 -21.53 7.30
C LEU A 46 -2.50 -22.06 8.67
N PRO A 47 -1.28 -22.60 8.83
CA PRO A 47 -0.71 -22.85 10.14
C PRO A 47 -0.78 -21.58 11.02
N PRO A 48 -1.20 -21.67 12.30
CA PRO A 48 -1.42 -20.49 13.14
C PRO A 48 -0.22 -19.54 13.23
N ALA A 49 0.99 -20.08 13.33
CA ALA A 49 2.22 -19.29 13.35
C ALA A 49 2.42 -18.49 12.06
N LEU A 50 2.13 -19.11 10.90
CA LEU A 50 2.23 -18.45 9.60
C LEU A 50 1.16 -17.36 9.44
N ALA A 51 -0.07 -17.63 9.90
CA ALA A 51 -1.14 -16.64 9.90
C ALA A 51 -0.80 -15.41 10.77
N HIS A 52 -0.11 -15.62 11.90
CA HIS A 52 0.35 -14.53 12.76
C HIS A 52 1.42 -13.67 12.07
N LEU A 53 2.43 -14.31 11.45
CA LEU A 53 3.49 -13.59 10.72
C LEU A 53 2.93 -12.74 9.58
N LEU A 54 2.02 -13.29 8.76
CA LEU A 54 1.40 -12.55 7.66
C LEU A 54 0.55 -11.38 8.13
N ARG A 55 -0.12 -11.52 9.28
CA ARG A 55 -0.89 -10.41 9.89
C ARG A 55 0.05 -9.32 10.43
N ALA A 56 1.17 -9.70 11.03
CA ALA A 56 2.17 -8.75 11.51
C ALA A 56 2.82 -7.98 10.34
N GLU A 57 3.11 -8.67 9.24
CA GLU A 57 3.58 -8.05 8.00
C GLU A 57 2.54 -7.08 7.45
N HIS A 58 1.26 -7.47 7.35
CA HIS A 58 0.19 -6.55 6.94
C HIS A 58 0.02 -5.36 7.89
N ALA A 59 0.22 -5.55 9.20
CA ALA A 59 0.17 -4.46 10.18
C ALA A 59 1.36 -3.49 10.02
N ALA A 60 2.56 -4.01 9.75
CA ALA A 60 3.74 -3.21 9.45
C ALA A 60 3.60 -2.48 8.11
N ASP A 61 3.12 -3.17 7.07
CA ASP A 61 2.83 -2.59 5.77
C ASP A 61 1.71 -1.56 5.86
N SER A 62 0.66 -1.75 6.67
CA SER A 62 -0.37 -0.72 6.90
C SER A 62 0.12 0.44 7.77
N ALA A 63 1.13 0.23 8.61
CA ALA A 63 1.85 1.33 9.27
C ALA A 63 2.80 2.07 8.31
N HIS A 64 3.26 1.43 7.23
CA HIS A 64 4.13 2.00 6.21
C HIS A 64 3.39 2.51 4.95
N THR A 65 2.20 2.00 4.66
CA THR A 65 1.21 2.52 3.68
C THR A 65 0.19 3.44 4.33
N GLY A 66 0.18 3.50 5.66
CA GLY A 66 -0.08 4.73 6.37
C GLY A 66 1.02 5.73 6.05
N THR A 67 1.03 6.27 4.84
CA THR A 67 1.18 7.72 4.79
C THR A 67 0.20 8.25 5.82
N PRO A 68 0.61 8.89 6.95
CA PRO A 68 -0.31 9.79 7.62
C PRO A 68 -0.87 10.63 6.50
N ASP A 69 -2.19 10.57 6.33
CA ASP A 69 -2.89 11.03 5.14
C ASP A 69 -2.27 12.37 4.74
N ARG A 70 -1.45 12.39 3.67
CA ARG A 70 -0.72 13.61 3.30
C ARG A 70 -1.72 14.73 3.00
N ALA A 71 -2.94 14.35 2.61
CA ALA A 71 -4.05 15.28 2.48
C ALA A 71 -4.50 15.84 3.84
N SER A 72 -4.58 15.03 4.90
CA SER A 72 -4.84 15.48 6.28
C SER A 72 -3.71 16.33 6.86
N GLU A 73 -2.44 15.96 6.65
CA GLU A 73 -1.29 16.77 7.09
C GLU A 73 -1.25 18.10 6.33
N GLY A 74 -1.44 18.07 5.01
CA GLY A 74 -1.58 19.26 4.18
C GLY A 74 -2.76 20.14 4.59
N ALA A 75 -3.91 19.53 4.90
CA ALA A 75 -5.08 20.21 5.42
C ALA A 75 -4.80 20.94 6.76
N ALA A 76 -4.05 20.30 7.67
CA ALA A 76 -3.68 20.90 8.94
C ALA A 76 -2.71 22.09 8.75
N LEU A 77 -1.76 21.99 7.81
CA LEU A 77 -0.87 23.08 7.46
C LEU A 77 -1.63 24.29 6.89
N VAL A 78 -2.57 24.05 5.98
CA VAL A 78 -3.41 25.12 5.40
C VAL A 78 -4.27 25.78 6.47
N SER A 79 -4.92 25.00 7.34
CA SER A 79 -5.75 25.54 8.41
C SER A 79 -4.94 26.38 9.41
N SER A 80 -3.72 25.93 9.78
CA SER A 80 -2.85 26.71 10.66
C SER A 80 -2.38 28.03 10.04
N PHE A 81 -2.16 28.08 8.72
CA PHE A 81 -1.85 29.32 8.00
C PHE A 81 -3.00 30.34 8.11
N TYR A 82 -4.24 29.92 7.83
CA TYR A 82 -5.41 30.82 7.94
C TYR A 82 -5.58 31.37 9.36
N GLN A 83 -5.44 30.51 10.37
CA GLN A 83 -5.46 30.91 11.78
C GLN A 83 -4.37 31.94 12.12
N GLN A 84 -3.15 31.72 11.63
CA GLN A 84 -2.02 32.60 11.93
C GLN A 84 -2.15 33.98 11.27
N VAL A 85 -2.69 34.04 10.06
CA VAL A 85 -2.89 35.30 9.31
C VAL A 85 -4.20 36.00 9.72
N GLY A 86 -5.06 35.33 10.49
CA GLY A 86 -6.34 35.88 10.96
C GLY A 86 -7.39 36.01 9.86
N ILE A 87 -7.28 35.20 8.80
CA ILE A 87 -8.21 35.17 7.68
C ILE A 87 -9.12 33.96 7.85
N GLU A 88 -10.40 34.12 7.54
CA GLU A 88 -11.38 33.03 7.59
C GLU A 88 -11.04 31.96 6.55
N GLU A 89 -10.93 30.70 6.99
CA GLU A 89 -10.70 29.57 6.10
C GLU A 89 -11.96 29.32 5.26
N PRO A 90 -11.87 29.22 3.92
CA PRO A 90 -13.02 28.98 3.08
C PRO A 90 -13.63 27.60 3.37
N ALA A 91 -14.96 27.53 3.39
CA ALA A 91 -15.69 26.30 3.63
C ALA A 91 -15.32 25.23 2.59
N ARG A 92 -15.05 24.01 3.05
CA ARG A 92 -14.88 22.84 2.17
C ARG A 92 -16.22 22.41 1.59
N GLY A 93 -16.71 23.18 0.60
CA GLY A 93 -17.82 22.76 -0.24
C GLY A 93 -17.40 21.61 -1.15
N ALA A 94 -18.37 20.81 -1.59
CA ALA A 94 -18.16 19.92 -2.73
C ALA A 94 -17.93 20.81 -3.96
N ILE A 95 -16.68 20.92 -4.39
CA ILE A 95 -16.33 21.67 -5.58
C ILE A 95 -16.54 20.74 -6.77
N ASP A 96 -17.42 21.11 -7.69
CA ASP A 96 -17.60 20.38 -8.94
C ASP A 96 -16.41 20.63 -9.85
N TYR A 97 -15.68 19.56 -10.18
CA TYR A 97 -14.49 19.64 -11.01
C TYR A 97 -14.84 20.08 -12.45
N ASP A 98 -16.01 19.68 -12.96
CA ASP A 98 -16.40 20.05 -14.32
C ASP A 98 -16.71 21.54 -14.43
N GLU A 99 -17.37 22.11 -13.42
CA GLU A 99 -17.62 23.55 -13.34
C GLU A 99 -16.31 24.35 -13.28
N LEU A 100 -15.35 23.93 -12.43
CA LEU A 100 -14.03 24.57 -12.36
C LEU A 100 -13.27 24.48 -13.69
N ARG A 101 -13.36 23.33 -14.37
CA ARG A 101 -12.70 23.13 -15.66
C ARG A 101 -13.27 24.09 -16.70
N GLU A 102 -14.58 24.27 -16.76
CA GLU A 102 -15.23 25.21 -17.67
C GLU A 102 -14.88 26.67 -17.36
N LEU A 103 -14.89 27.07 -16.09
CA LEU A 103 -14.46 28.40 -15.65
C LEU A 103 -13.02 28.69 -16.05
N SER A 104 -12.11 27.73 -15.83
CA SER A 104 -10.70 27.89 -16.20
C SER A 104 -10.52 28.04 -17.72
N ALA A 105 -11.33 27.36 -18.53
CA ALA A 105 -11.30 27.47 -19.97
C ALA A 105 -11.80 28.85 -20.43
N ALA A 106 -12.85 29.38 -19.81
CA ALA A 106 -13.39 30.70 -20.09
C ALA A 106 -12.37 31.82 -19.75
N GLU A 107 -11.76 31.76 -18.56
CA GLU A 107 -10.71 32.71 -18.15
C GLU A 107 -9.52 32.70 -19.12
N GLN A 108 -9.14 31.51 -19.62
CA GLN A 108 -8.02 31.37 -20.54
C GLN A 108 -8.36 31.92 -21.94
N LEU A 109 -9.60 31.75 -22.41
CA LEU A 109 -10.07 32.36 -23.66
C LEU A 109 -10.07 33.88 -23.56
N GLU A 110 -10.52 34.45 -22.45
CA GLU A 110 -10.48 35.90 -22.20
C GLU A 110 -9.04 36.41 -22.21
N LYS A 111 -8.12 35.70 -21.55
CA LYS A 111 -6.69 36.02 -21.55
C LYS A 111 -6.05 35.97 -22.94
N TRP A 112 -6.56 35.11 -23.82
CA TRP A 112 -6.14 35.04 -25.21
C TRP A 112 -6.88 36.03 -26.14
N GLY A 113 -7.86 36.78 -25.63
CA GLY A 113 -8.68 37.68 -26.42
C GLY A 113 -9.64 36.97 -27.37
N LEU A 114 -10.03 35.74 -27.04
CA LEU A 114 -10.86 34.84 -27.83
C LEU A 114 -12.25 34.61 -27.22
N ALA A 115 -12.56 35.27 -26.10
CA ALA A 115 -13.86 35.30 -25.45
C ALA A 115 -14.62 36.59 -25.78
#